data_AF-A0A530QM55-F1
#
_entry.id   AF-A0A530QM55-F1
#
_cell.length_a   1.000
_cell.length_b   1.000
_cell.length_c   1.000
_cell.angle_alpha   90.00
_cell.angle_beta   90.00
_cell.angle_gamma   90.00
#
_symmetry.space_group_name_H-M   'P 1'
#
loop_
_entity.id
_entity.type
_entity.pdbx_description
1 polymer ?
#
loop_
_entity_poly.entity_id
_entity_poly.type
_entity_poly.pdbx_seq_one_letter_code
_entity_poly.pdbx_strand_id
1 'polypeptide(L)'
;MTKSGSASAASKPSSGRSSRALAAKKEYLSLLAELDRRRRTNQLAAYRPYLRQAEFHAAGATNRERLFMAGNQLGKTRAGGAEWAMHLTGRYPRWWQGKVFD
;
A
#
# COMPACT_ATOMS: atom_id res chain seq x y z
N MET A 1 -12.81 -74.90 -14.32
CA MET A 1 -13.44 -73.71 -13.69
C MET A 1 -12.35 -72.69 -13.38
N THR A 2 -12.09 -71.77 -14.30
CA THR A 2 -11.08 -70.71 -14.19
C THR A 2 -11.67 -69.50 -13.48
N LYS A 3 -11.19 -69.17 -12.27
CA LYS A 3 -11.50 -67.89 -11.62
C LYS A 3 -10.38 -66.89 -11.92
N SER A 4 -10.66 -65.97 -12.83
CA SER A 4 -9.85 -64.79 -13.15
C SER A 4 -9.93 -63.77 -12.00
N GLY A 5 -8.79 -63.50 -11.36
CA GLY A 5 -8.66 -62.41 -10.40
C GLY A 5 -8.61 -61.05 -11.11
N SER A 6 -9.43 -60.09 -10.66
CA SER A 6 -9.27 -58.70 -11.09
C SER A 6 -8.22 -58.03 -10.20
N ALA A 7 -7.09 -57.66 -10.79
CA ALA A 7 -6.21 -56.66 -10.23
C ALA A 7 -6.73 -55.29 -10.69
N SER A 8 -7.13 -54.42 -9.76
CA SER A 8 -7.41 -53.01 -10.03
C SER A 8 -6.65 -52.13 -9.05
N ALA A 9 -6.07 -51.07 -9.60
CA ALA A 9 -4.81 -50.47 -9.18
C ALA A 9 -4.83 -49.70 -7.84
N ALA A 10 -3.67 -49.66 -7.19
CA ALA A 10 -3.41 -48.75 -6.07
C ALA A 10 -3.52 -47.29 -6.54
N SER A 11 -4.44 -46.54 -5.93
CA SER A 11 -4.58 -45.10 -6.11
C SER A 11 -3.35 -44.39 -5.52
N LYS A 12 -2.55 -43.74 -6.37
CA LYS A 12 -1.44 -42.90 -5.89
C LYS A 12 -2.01 -41.69 -5.14
N PRO A 13 -1.44 -41.31 -3.98
CA PRO A 13 -1.98 -40.19 -3.22
C PRO A 13 -1.64 -38.87 -3.93
N SER A 14 -2.67 -38.13 -4.35
CA SER A 14 -2.52 -36.78 -4.95
C SER A 14 -2.19 -35.69 -3.91
N SER A 15 -1.79 -36.09 -2.69
CA SER A 15 -1.68 -35.23 -1.50
C SER A 15 -0.56 -34.18 -1.58
N GLY A 16 0.53 -34.46 -2.30
CA GLY A 16 1.67 -33.55 -2.41
C GLY A 16 1.43 -32.29 -3.27
N ARG A 17 0.50 -32.34 -4.22
CA ARG A 17 0.18 -31.18 -5.08
C ARG A 17 -0.73 -30.18 -4.34
N SER A 18 -1.62 -30.70 -3.49
CA SER A 18 -2.52 -29.91 -2.65
C SER A 18 -1.76 -29.17 -1.53
N SER A 19 -0.80 -29.82 -0.88
CA SER A 19 -0.02 -29.21 0.19
C SER A 19 0.86 -28.04 -0.31
N ARG A 20 1.49 -28.20 -1.49
CA ARG A 20 2.28 -27.11 -2.10
C ARG A 20 1.40 -25.95 -2.54
N ALA A 21 0.22 -26.22 -3.11
CA ALA A 21 -0.74 -25.17 -3.47
C ALA A 21 -1.25 -24.41 -2.23
N LEU A 22 -1.48 -25.11 -1.12
CA LEU A 22 -1.91 -24.49 0.14
C LEU A 22 -0.79 -23.64 0.78
N ALA A 23 0.46 -24.12 0.73
CA ALA A 23 1.62 -23.35 1.17
C ALA A 23 1.80 -22.07 0.34
N ALA A 24 1.74 -22.17 -0.99
CA ALA A 24 1.82 -21.01 -1.89
C ALA A 24 0.67 -20.03 -1.64
N LYS A 25 -0.56 -20.52 -1.39
CA LYS A 25 -1.70 -19.67 -1.03
C LYS A 25 -1.47 -18.94 0.29
N LYS A 26 -0.92 -19.61 1.31
CA LYS A 26 -0.61 -19.00 2.61
C LYS A 26 0.46 -17.90 2.47
N GLU A 27 1.52 -18.18 1.71
CA GLU A 27 2.58 -17.20 1.41
C GLU A 27 2.02 -15.99 0.67
N TYR A 28 1.21 -16.21 -0.37
CA TYR A 28 0.55 -15.13 -1.11
C TYR A 28 -0.29 -14.22 -0.20
N LEU A 29 -1.10 -14.80 0.69
CA LEU A 29 -1.90 -14.04 1.65
C LEU A 29 -1.03 -13.25 2.65
N SER A 30 0.09 -13.83 3.10
CA SER A 30 1.05 -13.15 3.97
C SER A 30 1.67 -11.93 3.27
N LEU A 31 2.03 -12.07 1.99
CA LEU A 31 2.59 -10.97 1.20
C LEU A 31 1.56 -9.85 0.99
N LEU A 32 0.30 -10.19 0.72
CA LEU A 32 -0.78 -9.21 0.61
C LEU A 32 -1.00 -8.44 1.92
N ALA A 33 -1.00 -9.14 3.06
CA ALA A 33 -1.13 -8.52 4.37
C ALA A 33 0.04 -7.56 4.67
N GLU A 34 1.27 -7.94 4.33
CA GLU A 34 2.44 -7.10 4.52
C GLU A 34 2.42 -5.87 3.59
N LEU A 35 2.01 -6.03 2.33
CA LEU A 35 1.83 -4.90 1.41
C LEU A 35 0.78 -3.91 1.92
N ASP A 36 -0.35 -4.41 2.42
CA ASP A 36 -1.40 -3.58 2.99
C ASP A 36 -0.91 -2.84 4.25
N ARG A 37 -0.21 -3.53 5.15
CA ARG A 37 0.42 -2.92 6.33
C ARG A 37 1.34 -1.76 5.92
N ARG A 38 2.27 -1.98 4.98
CA ARG A 38 3.21 -0.94 4.50
C ARG A 38 2.49 0.25 3.88
N ARG A 39 1.45 0.00 3.07
CA ARG A 39 0.63 1.06 2.47
C ARG A 39 -0.08 1.91 3.53
N ARG A 40 -0.61 1.27 4.57
CA ARG A 40 -1.32 1.96 5.65
C ARG A 40 -0.39 2.77 6.56
N THR A 41 0.81 2.28 6.84
CA THR A 41 1.74 2.92 7.80
C THR A 41 2.71 3.91 7.17
N ASN A 42 2.96 3.84 5.86
CA ASN A 42 3.89 4.74 5.16
C ASN A 42 3.18 5.50 4.03
N GLN A 43 2.08 6.18 4.37
CA GLN A 43 1.27 6.93 3.41
C GLN A 43 2.07 8.09 2.76
N LEU A 44 3.00 8.70 3.51
CA LEU A 44 3.82 9.80 3.03
C LEU A 44 4.68 9.40 1.82
N ALA A 45 5.26 8.19 1.82
CA ALA A 45 6.08 7.72 0.70
C ALA A 45 5.30 7.60 -0.62
N ALA A 46 4.02 7.26 -0.54
CA ALA A 46 3.13 7.16 -1.69
C ALA A 46 2.40 8.47 -2.03
N TYR A 47 2.56 9.52 -1.22
CA TYR A 47 1.83 10.76 -1.41
C TYR A 47 2.29 11.50 -2.67
N ARG A 48 1.32 11.86 -3.52
CA ARG A 48 1.49 12.69 -4.71
C ARG A 48 0.32 13.68 -4.75
N PRO A 49 0.56 14.98 -4.51
CA PRO A 49 -0.49 15.97 -4.58
C PRO A 49 -0.94 16.15 -6.02
N TYR A 50 -2.23 16.40 -6.22
CA TYR A 50 -2.69 16.99 -7.48
C TYR A 50 -2.42 18.50 -7.48
N LEU A 51 -2.65 19.16 -8.61
CA LEU A 51 -2.25 20.56 -8.84
C LEU A 51 -2.63 21.51 -7.68
N ARG A 52 -3.90 21.56 -7.26
CA ARG A 52 -4.31 22.51 -6.18
C ARG A 52 -3.73 22.18 -4.81
N GLN A 53 -3.46 20.90 -4.52
CA GLN A 53 -2.76 20.54 -3.28
C GLN A 53 -1.30 20.98 -3.34
N ALA A 54 -0.64 20.81 -4.50
CA ALA A 54 0.72 21.27 -4.69
C ALA A 54 0.83 22.80 -4.56
N GLU A 55 -0.12 23.55 -5.13
CA GLU A 55 -0.23 25.00 -4.95
C GLU A 55 -0.40 25.38 -3.47
N PHE A 56 -1.29 24.69 -2.74
CA PHE A 56 -1.46 24.90 -1.31
C PHE A 56 -0.17 24.66 -0.51
N HIS A 57 0.57 23.60 -0.84
CA HIS A 57 1.87 23.32 -0.20
C HIS A 57 2.91 24.39 -0.53
N ALA A 58 3.04 24.76 -1.81
CA ALA A 58 3.97 25.78 -2.27
C ALA A 58 3.71 27.14 -1.63
N ALA A 59 2.43 27.52 -1.46
CA ALA A 59 2.05 28.75 -0.76
C ALA A 59 2.58 28.81 0.68
N GLY A 60 2.87 27.67 1.31
CA GLY A 60 3.47 27.61 2.64
C GLY A 60 4.91 28.13 2.70
N ALA A 61 5.63 28.24 1.58
CA ALA A 61 6.98 28.78 1.55
C ALA A 61 7.01 30.26 1.97
N THR A 62 5.99 31.03 1.56
CA THR A 62 5.92 32.49 1.79
C THR A 62 4.87 32.88 2.82
N ASN A 63 3.87 32.05 3.07
CA ASN A 63 2.75 32.36 3.98
C ASN A 63 2.79 31.51 5.24
N ARG A 64 2.78 32.16 6.42
CA ARG A 64 2.71 31.47 7.71
C ARG A 64 1.36 30.78 7.92
N GLU A 65 0.28 31.44 7.50
CA GLU A 65 -1.09 30.96 7.61
C GLU A 65 -1.73 30.85 6.22
N ARG A 66 -2.47 29.77 5.98
CA ARG A 66 -3.12 29.49 4.70
C ARG A 66 -4.29 28.54 4.89
N LEU A 67 -5.31 28.70 4.05
CA LEU A 67 -6.50 27.86 4.05
C LEU A 67 -6.58 27.07 2.74
N PHE A 68 -6.64 25.74 2.84
CA PHE A 68 -6.93 24.91 1.68
C PHE A 68 -8.43 24.87 1.40
N MET A 69 -8.92 25.87 0.66
CA MET A 69 -10.33 25.96 0.27
C MET A 69 -10.66 24.93 -0.82
N ALA A 70 -11.32 23.84 -0.41
CA ALA A 70 -11.66 22.74 -1.30
C ALA A 70 -13.01 22.11 -0.93
N GLY A 71 -13.75 21.68 -1.96
CA GLY A 71 -15.01 20.95 -1.84
C GLY A 71 -14.88 19.57 -1.17
N ASN A 72 -16.01 18.85 -1.12
CA ASN A 72 -16.06 17.53 -0.48
C ASN A 72 -15.22 16.50 -1.23
N GLN A 73 -14.60 15.60 -0.48
CA GLN A 73 -13.79 14.48 -0.99
C GLN A 73 -12.55 14.88 -1.83
N LEU A 74 -12.13 16.16 -1.84
CA LEU A 74 -10.92 16.62 -2.54
C LEU A 74 -9.60 16.41 -1.76
N GLY A 75 -9.60 15.48 -0.81
CA GLY A 75 -8.37 15.08 -0.10
C GLY A 75 -7.79 16.12 0.85
N LYS A 76 -8.60 17.01 1.43
CA LYS A 76 -8.14 18.01 2.42
C LYS A 76 -7.33 17.40 3.57
N THR A 77 -7.83 16.32 4.15
CA THR A 77 -7.17 15.58 5.23
C THR A 77 -5.83 15.00 4.80
N ARG A 78 -5.75 14.46 3.58
CA ARG A 78 -4.52 13.87 3.05
C ARG A 78 -3.45 14.94 2.79
N ALA A 79 -3.84 16.08 2.23
CA ALA A 79 -2.92 17.19 1.98
C ALA A 79 -2.32 17.71 3.28
N GLY A 80 -3.16 18.09 4.24
CA GLY A 80 -2.69 18.56 5.55
C GLY A 80 -1.82 17.50 6.25
N GLY A 81 -2.31 16.25 6.34
CA GLY A 81 -1.55 15.18 6.99
C GLY A 81 -0.19 14.91 6.35
N ALA A 82 -0.09 14.96 5.01
CA ALA A 82 1.18 14.76 4.32
C ALA A 82 2.17 15.90 4.60
N GLU A 83 1.71 17.15 4.53
CA GLU A 83 2.53 18.32 4.84
C GLU A 83 3.07 18.28 6.27
N TRP A 84 2.19 18.03 7.26
CA TRP A 84 2.59 17.88 8.66
C TRP A 84 3.60 16.74 8.84
N ALA A 85 3.40 15.60 8.17
CA ALA A 85 4.33 14.48 8.23
C ALA A 85 5.70 14.83 7.62
N MET A 86 5.75 15.62 6.54
CA MET A 86 7.01 16.10 5.96
C MET A 86 7.74 17.03 6.94
N HIS A 87 7.02 17.98 7.53
CA HIS A 87 7.59 18.90 8.52
C HIS A 87 8.11 18.18 9.77
N LEU A 88 7.36 17.21 10.28
CA LEU A 88 7.74 16.44 11.46
C LEU A 88 8.96 15.53 11.22
N THR A 89 9.09 14.99 10.01
CA THR A 89 10.12 13.98 9.71
C THR A 89 11.33 14.53 8.96
N GLY A 90 11.27 15.76 8.47
CA GLY A 90 12.27 16.34 7.55
C GLY A 90 12.31 15.68 6.17
N ARG A 91 11.37 14.76 5.86
CA ARG A 91 11.37 14.01 4.60
C ARG A 91 10.63 14.77 3.51
N TYR A 92 11.32 15.74 2.91
CA TYR A 92 10.80 16.52 1.80
C TYR A 92 11.08 15.82 0.46
N PRO A 93 10.04 15.45 -0.32
CA PRO A 93 10.24 14.90 -1.66
C PRO A 93 10.88 15.90 -2.61
N ARG A 94 11.53 15.44 -3.68
CA ARG A 94 12.18 16.30 -4.70
C ARG A 94 11.24 17.33 -5.37
N TRP A 95 9.94 17.08 -5.38
CA TRP A 95 8.94 17.98 -5.95
C TRP A 95 8.45 19.04 -4.96
N TRP A 96 8.84 18.96 -3.69
CA TRP A 96 8.37 19.86 -2.63
C TRP A 96 8.86 21.29 -2.88
N GLN A 97 7.92 22.23 -2.86
CA GLN A 97 8.17 23.66 -3.05
C GLN A 97 7.64 24.50 -1.89
N GLY A 98 7.13 23.86 -0.84
CA GLY A 98 6.64 24.54 0.36
C GLY A 98 7.77 24.86 1.33
N LYS A 99 7.40 25.21 2.57
CA LYS A 99 8.38 25.47 3.62
C LYS A 99 9.20 24.22 3.94
N VAL A 100 10.50 24.39 4.12
CA VAL A 100 11.41 23.40 4.70
C VAL A 100 11.83 23.91 6.06
N PHE A 101 11.96 22.99 7.02
CA PHE A 101 12.40 23.27 8.38
C PHE A 101 13.64 22.42 8.62
N ASP A 102 14.70 23.07 9.10
CA ASP A 102 16.00 22.50 9.46
C ASP A 102 16.15 22.45 10.99
#